data_AF-A0A350QB84-F1
#
_entry.id   AF-A0A350QB84-F1
#
_cell.length_a   1.000
_cell.length_b   1.000
_cell.length_c   1.000
_cell.angle_alpha   90.00
_cell.angle_beta   90.00
_cell.angle_gamma   90.00
#
_symmetry.space_group_name_H-M   'P 1'
#
loop_
_entity.id
_entity.type
_entity.pdbx_description
1 polymer ?
#
loop_
_entity_poly.entity_id
_entity_poly.type
_entity_poly.pdbx_seq_one_letter_code
_entity_poly.pdbx_strand_id
1 'polypeptide(L)'
;MATIVSAKGSVPRGVGAKMLVDPGEDLVGTVGGGCGEGEVIEAALEVIKTGEPQLVRVDLTEDLLSLSPAVCGGTMEIFVEAVSE
;
A
#
# COMPACT_ATOMS: atom_id res chain seq x y z
N MET A 1 2.43 9.62 -3.48
CA MET A 1 3.36 8.48 -3.60
C MET A 1 3.24 7.61 -2.37
N ALA A 2 3.11 6.30 -2.57
CA ALA A 2 3.13 5.30 -1.52
C ALA A 2 4.44 4.50 -1.61
N THR A 3 5.12 4.30 -0.49
CA THR A 3 6.39 3.54 -0.41
C THR A 3 6.31 2.53 0.71
N ILE A 4 6.66 1.27 0.44
CA ILE A 4 6.81 0.27 1.51
C ILE A 4 8.07 0.62 2.30
N VAL A 5 7.92 0.96 3.57
CA VAL A 5 9.02 1.36 4.47
C VAL A 5 9.42 0.24 5.43
N SER A 6 8.54 -0.73 5.64
CA SER A 6 8.75 -1.88 6.52
C SER A 6 8.00 -3.09 6.00
N ALA A 7 8.60 -4.27 6.12
CA ALA A 7 7.96 -5.53 5.77
C ALA A 7 8.44 -6.65 6.71
N LYS A 8 7.52 -7.52 7.11
CA LYS A 8 7.80 -8.69 7.96
C LYS A 8 7.04 -9.91 7.43
N GLY A 9 7.68 -11.07 7.45
CA GLY A 9 7.09 -12.29 6.90
C GLY A 9 7.12 -12.29 5.37
N SER A 10 6.22 -13.06 4.75
CA SER A 10 6.13 -13.15 3.30
C SER A 10 5.15 -12.10 2.77
N VAL A 11 5.65 -11.23 1.90
CA VAL A 11 4.91 -10.10 1.32
C VAL A 11 5.14 -10.08 -0.20
N PRO A 12 4.17 -9.62 -1.01
CA PRO A 12 4.26 -9.65 -2.47
C PRO A 12 5.30 -8.67 -3.03
N ARG A 13 5.61 -7.60 -2.29
CA ARG A 13 6.62 -6.59 -2.61
C ARG A 13 7.44 -6.26 -1.38
N GLY A 14 8.74 -6.05 -1.58
CA GLY A 14 9.68 -5.71 -0.51
C GLY A 14 9.73 -4.21 -0.21
N VAL A 15 10.42 -3.87 0.88
CA VAL A 15 10.76 -2.49 1.25
C VAL A 15 11.39 -1.75 0.06
N GLY A 16 10.97 -0.51 -0.14
CA GLY A 16 11.41 0.34 -1.25
C GLY A 16 10.54 0.23 -2.51
N ALA A 17 9.62 -0.75 -2.60
CA ALA A 17 8.61 -0.74 -3.64
C ALA A 17 7.73 0.50 -3.51
N LYS A 18 7.36 1.08 -4.67
CA LYS A 18 6.62 2.34 -4.76
C LYS A 18 5.41 2.19 -5.66
N MET A 19 4.39 2.98 -5.33
CA MET A 19 3.21 3.20 -6.15
C MET A 19 2.92 4.69 -6.20
N LEU A 20 2.70 5.22 -7.40
CA LEU A 20 2.18 6.56 -7.62
C LEU A 20 0.68 6.45 -7.86
N VAL A 21 -0.05 7.36 -7.23
CA VAL A 21 -1.49 7.48 -7.34
C VAL A 21 -1.77 8.86 -7.89
N ASP A 22 -2.30 8.93 -9.10
CA ASP A 22 -2.81 10.15 -9.71
C ASP A 22 -4.34 10.22 -9.47
N PRO A 23 -4.88 11.33 -8.93
CA PRO A 23 -6.32 11.51 -8.80
C PRO A 23 -7.07 11.50 -10.15
N GLY A 24 -6.36 11.62 -11.28
CA GLY A 24 -6.87 11.53 -12.66
C GLY A 24 -7.02 10.10 -13.22
N GLU A 25 -6.89 9.07 -12.37
CA GLU A 25 -7.06 7.63 -12.65
C GLU A 25 -5.82 6.85 -13.11
N ASP A 26 -4.65 7.48 -13.22
CA ASP A 26 -3.42 6.75 -13.50
C ASP A 26 -2.75 6.22 -12.23
N LEU A 27 -2.43 4.92 -12.25
CA LEU A 27 -1.62 4.26 -11.23
C LEU A 27 -0.30 3.80 -11.86
N VAL A 28 0.83 4.14 -11.25
CA VAL A 28 2.15 3.68 -11.69
C VAL A 28 2.84 2.89 -10.60
N GLY A 29 3.15 1.62 -10.89
CA GLY A 29 3.72 0.70 -9.91
C GLY A 29 2.65 0.02 -9.06
N THR A 30 3.08 -0.67 -8.00
CA THR A 30 2.20 -1.43 -7.10
C THR A 30 2.95 -1.70 -5.79
N VAL A 31 2.20 -1.72 -4.69
CA VAL A 31 2.71 -2.15 -3.37
C VAL A 31 2.39 -3.62 -3.07
N GLY A 32 1.73 -4.33 -3.98
CA GLY A 32 1.41 -5.75 -3.79
C GLY A 32 0.16 -6.26 -4.48
N GLY A 33 -0.75 -5.37 -4.90
CA GLY A 33 -2.08 -5.74 -5.40
C GLY A 33 -3.02 -6.24 -4.29
N GLY A 34 -4.27 -6.54 -4.68
CA GLY A 34 -5.28 -7.09 -3.77
C GLY A 34 -5.90 -6.07 -2.80
N CYS A 35 -6.52 -6.57 -1.73
CA CYS A 35 -7.29 -5.72 -0.79
C CYS A 35 -6.44 -4.61 -0.16
N GLY A 36 -5.19 -4.91 0.22
CA GLY A 36 -4.29 -3.93 0.83
C GLY A 36 -3.86 -2.80 -0.12
N GLU A 37 -3.92 -3.01 -1.45
CA GLU A 37 -3.63 -1.93 -2.40
C GLU A 37 -4.78 -0.90 -2.44
N GLY A 38 -6.02 -1.34 -2.27
CA GLY A 38 -7.19 -0.44 -2.19
C GLY A 38 -7.08 0.53 -1.02
N GLU A 39 -6.74 0.04 0.18
CA GLU A 39 -6.56 0.88 1.37
C GLU A 39 -5.46 1.94 1.19
N VAL A 40 -4.36 1.55 0.51
CA VAL A 40 -3.26 2.48 0.22
C VAL A 40 -3.68 3.54 -0.80
N ILE A 41 -4.53 3.19 -1.78
CA ILE A 41 -5.08 4.15 -2.75
C ILE A 41 -6.00 5.16 -2.04
N GLU A 42 -6.89 4.69 -1.16
CA GLU A 42 -7.78 5.57 -0.40
C GLU A 42 -6.99 6.56 0.46
N ALA A 43 -5.99 6.07 1.20
CA ALA A 43 -5.09 6.91 1.97
C ALA A 43 -4.35 7.92 1.08
N ALA A 44 -3.85 7.50 -0.09
CA ALA A 44 -3.17 8.40 -1.02
C ALA A 44 -4.09 9.53 -1.51
N LEU A 45 -5.35 9.23 -1.84
CA LEU A 45 -6.32 10.25 -2.23
C LEU A 45 -6.65 11.22 -1.10
N GLU A 46 -6.64 10.77 0.16
CA GLU A 46 -6.77 11.65 1.32
C GLU A 46 -5.54 12.55 1.49
N VAL A 47 -4.33 11.97 1.46
CA VAL A 47 -3.06 12.73 1.54
C VAL A 47 -2.95 13.77 0.43
N ILE A 48 -3.42 13.47 -0.79
CA ILE A 48 -3.47 14.45 -1.89
C ILE A 48 -4.37 15.64 -1.56
N LYS A 49 -5.51 15.41 -0.87
CA LYS A 49 -6.46 16.45 -0.50
C LYS A 49 -6.00 17.27 0.70
N THR A 50 -5.42 16.63 1.70
CA THR A 50 -5.05 17.27 2.99
C THR A 50 -3.63 17.81 3.00
N GLY A 51 -2.73 17.22 2.20
CA GLY A 51 -1.30 17.44 2.26
C GLY A 51 -0.63 16.77 3.47
N GLU A 52 -1.37 16.04 4.31
CA GLU A 52 -0.85 15.40 5.52
C GLU A 52 -0.41 13.97 5.22
N PRO A 53 0.89 13.62 5.39
CA PRO A 53 1.36 12.26 5.16
C PRO A 53 0.75 11.25 6.12
N GLN A 54 0.57 10.01 5.65
CA GLN A 54 0.00 8.92 6.44
C GLN A 54 0.89 7.67 6.42
N LEU A 55 0.82 6.87 7.49
CA LEU A 55 1.43 5.54 7.55
C LEU A 55 0.33 4.48 7.58
N VAL A 56 0.23 3.70 6.50
CA VAL A 56 -0.77 2.65 6.33
C VAL A 56 -0.14 1.30 6.69
N ARG A 57 -0.80 0.53 7.54
CA ARG A 57 -0.37 -0.84 7.86
C ARG A 57 -1.27 -1.83 7.14
N VAL A 58 -0.67 -2.70 6.34
CA VAL A 58 -1.38 -3.81 5.67
C VAL A 58 -0.97 -5.11 6.34
N ASP A 59 -1.97 -5.86 6.80
CA ASP A 59 -1.81 -7.17 7.41
C ASP A 59 -2.32 -8.27 6.47
N LEU A 60 -1.40 -9.03 5.89
CA LEU A 60 -1.69 -10.15 4.99
C LEU A 60 -1.72 -11.48 5.77
N THR A 61 -1.85 -11.45 7.10
CA THR A 61 -1.96 -12.65 7.93
C THR A 61 -3.40 -12.97 8.32
N GLU A 62 -4.29 -11.97 8.37
CA GLU A 62 -5.68 -12.17 8.85
C GLU A 62 -6.51 -13.07 7.93
N ASP A 63 -6.16 -13.14 6.64
CA ASP A 63 -6.93 -13.90 5.65
C ASP A 63 -6.52 -15.39 5.56
N LEU A 64 -5.69 -15.90 6.49
CA LEU A 64 -5.33 -17.33 6.58
C LEU A 64 -6.55 -18.26 6.78
N LEU A 65 -7.67 -17.73 7.27
CA LEU A 65 -8.92 -18.47 7.48
C LEU A 65 -9.81 -18.54 6.23
N SER A 66 -9.63 -17.62 5.28
CA SER A 66 -10.29 -17.74 3.97
C SER A 66 -9.36 -18.53 3.04
N LEU A 67 -9.92 -19.46 2.28
CA LEU A 67 -9.18 -20.28 1.30
C LEU A 67 -8.73 -19.45 0.07
N SER A 68 -8.52 -18.14 0.22
CA SER A 68 -8.06 -17.26 -0.84
C SER A 68 -6.59 -17.58 -1.14
N PRO A 69 -6.21 -17.88 -2.40
CA PRO A 69 -4.83 -18.18 -2.77
C PRO A 69 -3.87 -16.96 -2.68
N ALA A 70 -4.34 -15.80 -2.20
CA ALA A 70 -3.60 -14.53 -2.17
C ALA A 70 -2.95 -14.21 -0.81
N VAL A 71 -2.92 -15.15 0.14
CA VAL A 71 -2.37 -14.88 1.48
C VAL A 71 -0.85 -15.02 1.47
N CYS A 72 -0.15 -13.89 1.45
CA CYS A 72 1.31 -13.90 1.53
C CYS A 72 1.80 -14.21 2.97
N GLY A 73 0.99 -13.97 4.01
CA GLY A 73 1.31 -14.34 5.39
C GLY A 73 2.31 -13.40 6.09
N GLY A 74 2.33 -12.13 5.70
CA GLY A 74 3.22 -11.11 6.23
C GLY A 74 2.50 -9.78 6.52
N THR A 75 3.24 -8.82 7.05
CA THR A 75 2.75 -7.46 7.33
C THR A 75 3.68 -6.46 6.65
N MET A 76 3.13 -5.32 6.25
CA MET A 76 3.89 -4.22 5.68
C MET A 76 3.38 -2.87 6.16
N GLU A 77 4.28 -1.91 6.27
CA GLU A 77 3.96 -0.51 6.55
C GLU A 77 4.32 0.31 5.30
N ILE A 78 3.36 1.10 4.85
CA ILE A 78 3.43 1.92 3.65
C ILE A 78 3.34 3.37 4.07
N PHE A 79 4.39 4.13 3.80
CA PHE A 79 4.38 5.57 3.97
C PHE A 79 3.80 6.24 2.73
N VAL A 80 2.80 7.10 2.94
CA VAL A 80 2.05 7.78 1.90
C VAL A 80 2.26 9.28 2.06
N GLU A 81 2.76 9.91 1.00
CA GLU A 81 3.08 11.34 0.98
C GLU A 81 2.60 11.98 -0.32
N ALA A 82 2.20 13.25 -0.25
CA ALA A 82 1.91 14.04 -1.44
C ALA A 82 3.23 14.38 -2.15
N VAL A 83 3.25 14.26 -3.48
CA VAL A 83 4.37 14.71 -4.30
C VAL A 83 3.94 16.01 -4.97
N SER A 84 4.71 17.07 -4.77
CA SER A 84 4.56 18.35 -5.48
C SER A 84 5.84 18.62 -6.26
N GLU A 85 5.68 19.20 -7.44
CA GLU A 85 6.80 19.72 -8.25
C GLU A 85 7.41 20.98 -7.64
#